data_AF-A0A1W9GHC6-F1
#
_entry.id   AF-A0A1W9GHC6-F1
#
_cell.length_a   1.000
_cell.length_b   1.000
_cell.length_c   1.000
_cell.angle_alpha   90.00
_cell.angle_beta   90.00
_cell.angle_gamma   90.00
#
_symmetry.space_group_name_H-M   'P 1'
#
loop_
_entity.id
_entity.type
_entity.pdbx_description
1 polymer ?
#
loop_
_entity_poly.entity_id
_entity_poly.type
_entity_poly.pdbx_seq_one_letter_code
_entity_poly.pdbx_strand_id
1 'polypeptide(L)'
;MNDWWRFVMEVTDHATQTSIAEKSGIKQPLLSDWKTGRIKQPDPSSIVTLTTAYGVPYTDGLVAAGHMTEDQAATVIERSPRSLTNSQLLSEIAWRIRSFDDSQVPPLADADRLRKHFGLDTHVQQGDHGGKHVS
;
A
#
# COMPACT_ATOMS: atom_id res chain seq x y z
N MET A 1 -2.56 -3.64 -30.56
CA MET A 1 -2.28 -2.63 -29.53
C MET A 1 -1.77 -3.39 -28.31
N ASN A 2 -0.58 -3.06 -27.79
CA ASN A 2 0.00 -3.74 -26.63
C ASN A 2 -0.66 -3.24 -25.32
N ASP A 3 -0.57 -4.03 -24.25
CA ASP A 3 -1.24 -3.74 -22.98
C ASP A 3 -0.71 -2.45 -22.34
N TRP A 4 0.60 -2.22 -22.47
CA TRP A 4 1.23 -0.96 -22.06
C TRP A 4 0.61 0.27 -22.73
N TRP A 5 0.49 0.30 -24.06
CA TRP A 5 -0.08 1.46 -24.76
C TRP A 5 -1.57 1.61 -24.47
N ARG A 6 -2.30 0.52 -24.20
CA ARG A 6 -3.69 0.59 -23.72
C ARG A 6 -3.76 1.32 -22.38
N PHE A 7 -2.91 0.93 -21.42
CA PHE A 7 -2.78 1.59 -20.13
C PHE A 7 -2.44 3.08 -20.28
N VAL A 8 -1.46 3.42 -21.12
CA VAL A 8 -1.11 4.82 -21.40
C VAL A 8 -2.32 5.62 -21.88
N MET A 9 -3.12 5.08 -22.79
CA MET A 9 -4.31 5.78 -23.29
C MET A 9 -5.38 5.95 -22.22
N GLU A 10 -5.54 4.98 -21.33
CA GLU A 10 -6.51 5.04 -20.22
C GLU A 10 -6.10 6.11 -19.19
N VAL A 11 -4.84 6.10 -18.72
CA VAL A 11 -4.37 7.06 -17.70
C VAL A 11 -4.27 8.49 -18.22
N THR A 12 -4.16 8.65 -19.54
CA THR A 12 -4.05 9.96 -20.18
C THR A 12 -5.37 10.46 -20.76
N ASP A 13 -6.47 9.75 -20.53
CA ASP A 13 -7.80 10.07 -21.11
C ASP A 13 -7.74 10.31 -22.63
N HIS A 14 -7.05 9.39 -23.31
CA HIS A 14 -6.83 9.42 -24.75
C HIS A 14 -6.15 10.69 -25.29
N ALA A 15 -5.34 11.37 -24.49
CA ALA A 15 -4.58 12.54 -24.91
C ALA A 15 -3.67 12.27 -26.13
N THR A 16 -3.36 13.34 -26.87
CA THR A 16 -2.43 13.26 -28.00
C THR A 16 -0.99 13.05 -27.52
N GLN A 17 -0.13 12.43 -28.34
CA GLN A 17 1.28 12.24 -27.98
C GLN A 17 2.00 13.55 -27.67
N THR A 18 1.61 14.66 -28.31
CA THR A 18 2.15 15.99 -28.02
C THR A 18 1.77 16.43 -26.62
N SER A 19 0.48 16.33 -26.26
CA SER A 19 0.00 16.69 -24.91
C SER A 19 0.62 15.81 -23.83
N ILE A 20 0.78 14.51 -24.10
CA ILE A 20 1.47 13.59 -23.18
C ILE A 20 2.92 13.99 -23.00
N ALA A 21 3.63 14.32 -24.09
CA ALA A 21 5.03 14.76 -24.03
C ALA A 21 5.19 16.07 -23.25
N GLU A 22 4.30 17.05 -23.47
CA GLU A 22 4.31 18.33 -22.75
C GLU A 22 4.06 18.15 -21.26
N LYS A 23 3.10 17.30 -20.88
CA LYS A 23 2.73 17.09 -19.47
C LYS A 23 3.75 16.23 -18.71
N SER A 24 4.28 15.17 -19.34
CA SER A 24 5.17 14.21 -18.68
C SER A 24 6.67 14.51 -18.86
N GLY A 25 7.04 15.36 -19.83
CA GLY A 25 8.43 15.56 -20.22
C GLY A 25 9.03 14.39 -21.04
N ILE A 26 8.23 13.36 -21.35
CA ILE A 26 8.66 12.22 -22.16
C ILE A 26 8.76 12.64 -23.63
N LYS A 27 9.86 12.27 -24.29
CA LYS A 27 10.08 12.62 -25.69
C LYS A 27 9.05 11.92 -26.60
N GLN A 28 8.45 12.68 -27.52
CA GLN A 28 7.45 12.17 -28.46
C GLN A 28 7.89 10.92 -29.27
N PRO A 29 9.16 10.79 -29.74
CA PRO A 29 9.63 9.57 -30.39
C PRO A 29 9.50 8.31 -29.52
N LEU A 30 9.72 8.43 -28.21
CA LEU A 30 9.58 7.31 -27.28
C LEU A 30 8.10 6.88 -27.14
N LEU A 31 7.18 7.86 -27.09
CA LEU A 31 5.73 7.59 -27.11
C LEU A 31 5.29 6.90 -28.41
N SER A 32 5.91 7.28 -29.54
CA SER A 32 5.67 6.62 -30.83
C SER A 32 6.15 5.17 -30.83
N ASP A 33 7.33 4.91 -30.28
CA ASP A 33 7.87 3.54 -30.15
C ASP A 33 7.02 2.66 -29.22
N TRP A 34 6.42 3.23 -28.16
CA TRP A 34 5.44 2.54 -27.32
C TRP A 34 4.14 2.22 -28.06
N LYS A 35 3.58 3.21 -28.77
CA LYS A 35 2.35 3.06 -29.56
C LYS A 35 2.48 1.99 -30.65
N THR A 36 3.60 2.02 -31.37
CA THR A 36 3.88 1.08 -32.47
C THR A 36 4.32 -0.29 -31.96
N GLY A 37 4.67 -0.41 -30.68
CA GLY A 37 5.17 -1.64 -30.07
C GLY A 37 6.59 -2.00 -30.50
N ARG A 38 7.35 -1.05 -31.07
CA ARG A 38 8.80 -1.21 -31.28
C ARG A 38 9.50 -1.48 -29.96
N ILE A 39 9.07 -0.78 -28.91
CA ILE A 39 9.43 -1.07 -27.52
C ILE A 39 8.23 -1.76 -26.88
N LYS A 40 8.39 -3.06 -26.58
CA LYS A 40 7.34 -3.85 -25.93
C LYS A 40 7.28 -3.64 -24.43
N GLN A 41 8.42 -3.34 -23.83
CA GLN A 41 8.57 -3.17 -22.38
C GLN A 41 9.33 -1.86 -22.14
N PRO A 42 8.63 -0.78 -21.74
CA PRO A 42 9.26 0.51 -21.43
C PRO A 42 10.19 0.39 -20.22
N ASP A 43 11.17 1.28 -20.11
CA ASP A 43 12.05 1.30 -18.94
C ASP A 43 11.29 1.76 -17.67
N PRO A 44 11.61 1.21 -16.48
CA PRO A 44 10.93 1.58 -15.23
C PRO A 44 10.96 3.09 -14.91
N SER A 45 12.04 3.79 -15.24
CA SER A 45 12.13 5.24 -15.03
C SER A 45 11.09 6.02 -15.82
N SER A 46 10.86 5.66 -17.09
CA SER A 46 9.84 6.28 -17.93
C SER A 46 8.42 5.96 -17.47
N ILE A 47 8.19 4.75 -16.92
CA ILE A 47 6.91 4.39 -16.30
C ILE A 47 6.64 5.28 -15.09
N VAL A 48 7.60 5.42 -14.18
CA VAL A 48 7.47 6.29 -12.99
C VAL A 48 7.25 7.74 -13.41
N THR A 49 7.96 8.22 -14.44
CA THR A 49 7.81 9.57 -14.98
C THR A 49 6.39 9.81 -15.49
N LEU A 50 5.84 8.91 -16.31
CA LEU A 50 4.49 9.02 -16.84
C LEU A 50 3.45 8.97 -15.71
N THR A 51 3.53 7.96 -14.85
CA THR A 51 2.53 7.71 -13.79
C THR A 51 2.50 8.85 -12.78
N THR A 52 3.67 9.39 -12.40
CA THR A 52 3.77 10.58 -11.55
C THR A 52 3.13 11.81 -12.20
N ALA A 53 3.37 12.04 -13.49
CA ALA A 53 2.79 13.19 -14.21
C ALA A 53 1.26 13.14 -14.29
N TYR A 54 0.67 11.94 -14.24
CA TYR A 54 -0.77 11.73 -14.31
C TYR A 54 -1.42 11.38 -12.96
N GLY A 55 -0.65 11.34 -11.88
CA GLY A 55 -1.16 11.12 -10.53
C GLY A 55 -1.69 9.70 -10.27
N VAL A 56 -1.20 8.71 -11.02
CA VAL A 56 -1.57 7.31 -10.86
C VAL A 56 -0.46 6.51 -10.17
N PRO A 57 -0.78 5.44 -9.42
CA PRO A 57 0.24 4.60 -8.79
C PRO A 57 1.21 4.01 -9.83
N TYR A 58 2.52 4.15 -9.59
CA TYR A 58 3.54 3.63 -10.50
C TYR A 58 3.53 2.10 -10.58
N THR A 59 3.01 1.43 -9.54
CA THR A 59 2.81 -0.02 -9.48
C THR A 59 1.91 -0.51 -10.60
N ASP A 60 0.84 0.24 -10.91
CA ASP A 60 -0.13 -0.12 -11.95
C ASP A 60 0.53 -0.03 -13.33
N GLY A 61 1.37 0.98 -13.54
CA GLY A 61 2.17 1.12 -14.75
C GLY A 61 3.22 0.00 -14.90
N LEU A 62 3.84 -0.43 -13.81
CA LEU A 62 4.79 -1.56 -13.82
C LEU A 62 4.11 -2.88 -14.15
N VAL A 63 2.89 -3.10 -13.66
CA VAL A 63 2.07 -4.27 -14.02
C VAL A 63 1.69 -4.23 -15.50
N ALA A 64 1.16 -3.10 -15.98
CA ALA A 64 0.76 -2.94 -17.38
C ALA A 64 1.95 -3.07 -18.36
N ALA A 65 3.15 -2.70 -17.92
CA ALA A 65 4.39 -2.87 -18.69
C ALA A 65 5.01 -4.28 -18.58
N GLY A 66 4.46 -5.17 -17.74
CA GLY A 66 4.95 -6.55 -17.56
C GLY A 66 6.21 -6.68 -16.69
N HIS A 67 6.55 -5.65 -15.91
CA HIS A 67 7.66 -5.71 -14.95
C HIS A 67 7.28 -6.34 -13.62
N MET A 68 5.98 -6.44 -13.34
CA MET A 68 5.44 -6.90 -12.07
C MET A 68 4.09 -7.59 -12.29
N THR A 69 3.73 -8.54 -11.43
CA THR A 69 2.39 -9.14 -11.41
C THR A 69 1.46 -8.37 -10.47
N GLU A 70 0.14 -8.53 -10.64
CA GLU A 70 -0.85 -7.94 -9.72
C GLU A 70 -0.62 -8.41 -8.27
N ASP A 71 -0.31 -9.70 -8.08
CA ASP A 71 0.02 -10.24 -6.75
C ASP A 71 1.23 -9.56 -6.09
N GLN A 72 2.26 -9.28 -6.89
CA GLN A 72 3.46 -8.56 -6.42
C GLN A 72 3.14 -7.10 -6.08
N ALA A 73 2.27 -6.45 -6.86
CA ALA A 73 1.81 -5.09 -6.58
C ALA A 73 0.90 -5.01 -5.34
N ALA A 74 0.09 -6.04 -5.10
CA ALA A 74 -0.79 -6.17 -3.93
C ALA A 74 -0.03 -6.57 -2.65
N THR A 75 1.22 -7.01 -2.77
CA THR A 75 2.03 -7.39 -1.62
C THR A 75 2.36 -6.15 -0.78
N VAL A 76 1.79 -6.08 0.43
CA VAL A 76 2.20 -5.10 1.44
C VAL A 76 3.66 -5.36 1.77
N ILE A 77 4.56 -4.46 1.34
CA ILE A 77 5.95 -4.52 1.75
C ILE A 77 5.99 -4.22 3.25
N GLU A 78 6.05 -5.26 4.07
CA GLU A 78 6.51 -5.12 5.44
C GLU A 78 7.92 -4.53 5.39
N ARG A 79 8.04 -3.22 5.66
CA ARG A 79 9.33 -2.65 5.98
C ARG A 79 9.85 -3.42 7.19
N SER A 80 10.93 -4.18 6.99
CA SER A 80 11.57 -4.92 8.07
C SER A 80 11.74 -3.98 9.26
N PRO A 81 11.21 -4.29 10.46
CA PRO A 81 11.36 -3.43 11.62
C PRO A 81 12.84 -3.13 11.94
N ARG A 82 13.75 -4.01 11.48
CA ARG A 82 15.20 -3.86 11.63
C ARG A 82 15.82 -2.72 10.84
N SER A 83 15.15 -2.22 9.79
CA SER A 83 15.63 -1.08 9.01
C SER A 83 15.11 0.27 9.53
N LEU A 84 14.26 0.27 10.55
CA LEU A 84 13.71 1.47 11.16
C LEU A 84 14.44 1.79 12.46
N THR A 85 14.71 3.06 12.70
CA THR A 85 15.02 3.53 14.05
C THR A 85 13.79 3.37 14.95
N ASN A 86 13.98 3.28 16.27
CA ASN A 86 12.87 3.19 17.22
C ASN A 86 11.84 4.32 17.03
N SER A 87 12.30 5.54 16.71
CA SER A 87 11.41 6.69 16.47
C SER A 87 10.57 6.54 15.19
N GLN A 88 11.15 5.97 14.14
CA GLN A 88 10.41 5.67 12.91
C GLN A 88 9.41 4.54 13.14
N LEU A 89 9.80 3.49 13.87
CA LEU A 89 8.89 2.40 14.25
C LEU A 89 7.70 2.91 15.08
N LEU A 90 7.95 3.75 16.08
CA LEU A 90 6.89 4.35 16.91
C LEU A 90 5.95 5.24 16.08
N SER A 91 6.49 6.00 15.13
CA SER A 91 5.69 6.83 14.22
C SER A 91 4.77 5.98 13.33
N GLU A 92 5.29 4.88 12.80
CA GLU A 92 4.51 3.94 11.99
C GLU A 92 3.41 3.24 12.80
N ILE A 93 3.71 2.82 14.04
CA ILE A 93 2.71 2.24 14.95
C ILE A 93 1.62 3.26 15.28
N ALA A 94 2.01 4.49 15.64
CA ALA A 94 1.05 5.55 15.96
C ALA A 94 0.17 5.93 14.77
N TRP A 95 0.75 5.95 13.56
CA TRP A 95 0.00 6.17 12.32
C TRP A 95 -0.98 5.02 12.07
N ARG A 96 -0.56 3.76 12.19
CA ARG A 96 -1.46 2.61 12.01
C ARG A 96 -2.61 2.62 13.01
N ILE A 97 -2.35 2.87 14.28
CA ILE A 97 -3.41 2.95 15.32
C ILE A 97 -4.43 4.04 14.98
N ARG A 98 -3.98 5.19 14.47
CA ARG A 98 -4.86 6.32 14.11
C ARG A 98 -5.62 6.08 12.81
N SER A 99 -5.00 5.38 11.88
CA SER A 99 -5.55 5.07 10.56
C SER A 99 -6.34 3.76 10.54
N PHE A 100 -6.41 3.04 11.66
CA PHE A 100 -7.13 1.77 11.76
C PHE A 100 -8.63 2.02 11.85
N ASP A 101 -9.36 1.46 10.89
CA ASP A 101 -10.78 1.16 11.00
C ASP A 101 -10.91 -0.25 11.60
N ASP A 102 -11.67 -0.39 12.68
CA ASP A 102 -11.79 -1.61 13.51
C ASP A 102 -12.41 -2.80 12.75
N SER A 103 -12.93 -2.55 11.55
CA SER A 103 -13.63 -3.51 10.69
C SER A 103 -12.73 -4.56 10.02
N GLN A 104 -11.40 -4.39 10.06
CA GLN A 104 -10.42 -5.27 9.38
C GLN A 104 -9.56 -6.10 10.32
N VAL A 105 -9.85 -6.14 11.63
CA VAL A 105 -9.16 -7.06 12.55
C VAL A 105 -9.72 -8.47 12.33
N PRO A 106 -8.94 -9.43 11.77
CA PRO A 106 -9.37 -10.83 11.80
C PRO A 106 -9.58 -11.20 13.26
N PRO A 107 -10.67 -11.90 13.62
CA PRO A 107 -10.92 -12.28 15.00
C PRO A 107 -9.65 -12.94 15.52
N LEU A 108 -9.07 -12.34 16.56
CA LEU A 108 -7.86 -12.82 17.21
C LEU A 108 -8.12 -14.28 17.56
N ALA A 109 -7.64 -15.19 16.72
CA ALA A 109 -7.92 -16.61 16.83
C ALA A 109 -7.46 -17.20 18.17
N ASP A 110 -6.67 -16.42 18.92
CA ASP A 110 -6.06 -16.75 20.20
C ASP A 110 -6.10 -15.56 21.20
N ALA A 111 -7.12 -14.68 21.17
CA ALA A 111 -7.23 -13.56 22.13
C ALA A 111 -7.11 -14.01 23.60
N ASP A 112 -7.72 -15.14 23.94
CA ASP A 112 -7.66 -15.73 25.29
C ASP A 112 -6.26 -16.22 25.65
N ARG A 113 -5.49 -16.67 24.67
CA ARG A 113 -4.11 -17.13 24.86
C ARG A 113 -3.17 -15.96 25.11
N LEU A 114 -3.37 -14.84 24.40
CA LEU A 114 -2.63 -13.60 24.60
C LEU A 114 -2.97 -12.96 25.95
N ARG A 115 -4.26 -12.93 26.34
CA ARG A 115 -4.68 -12.43 27.65
C ARG A 115 -4.01 -13.17 28.81
N LYS A 116 -3.95 -14.51 28.75
CA LYS A 116 -3.24 -15.33 29.74
C LYS A 116 -1.73 -15.10 29.73
N HIS A 117 -1.11 -15.00 28.56
CA HIS A 117 0.34 -14.82 28.44
C HIS A 117 0.81 -13.47 29.00
N PHE A 118 0.01 -12.41 28.79
CA PHE A 118 0.31 -11.07 29.28
C PHE A 118 -0.32 -10.74 30.65
N GLY A 119 -0.96 -11.72 31.31
CA GLY A 119 -1.56 -11.54 32.64
C GLY A 119 -2.68 -10.49 32.68
N LEU A 120 -3.39 -10.30 31.56
CA LEU A 120 -4.47 -9.31 31.42
C LEU A 120 -5.81 -9.80 32.00
N ASP A 121 -5.86 -11.05 32.47
CA ASP A 121 -6.94 -11.56 33.30
C ASP A 121 -6.83 -10.92 34.69
N THR A 122 -7.27 -9.67 34.77
CA THR A 122 -7.44 -9.00 36.05
C THR A 122 -8.53 -9.73 36.82
N HIS A 123 -8.13 -10.43 37.89
CA HIS A 123 -9.06 -10.84 38.93
C HIS A 123 -9.70 -9.57 39.49
N VAL A 124 -10.93 -9.27 39.05
CA VAL A 124 -11.83 -8.41 39.80
C VAL A 124 -12.13 -9.17 41.08
N GLN A 125 -11.34 -8.88 42.10
CA GLN A 125 -11.57 -9.32 43.46
C GLN A 125 -12.86 -8.62 43.90
N GLN A 126 -14.00 -9.30 43.75
CA GLN A 126 -15.22 -8.95 44.47
C GLN A 126 -14.88 -9.04 45.95
N GLY A 127 -14.60 -7.89 46.55
CA GLY A 127 -14.47 -7.74 47.99
C GLY A 127 -15.82 -7.99 48.63
N ASP A 128 -16.12 -9.25 48.93
CA ASP A 128 -17.07 -9.58 49.98
C ASP A 128 -16.37 -9.36 51.32
N HIS A 129 -16.50 -8.15 51.85
CA HIS A 129 -16.19 -7.84 53.24
C HIS A 129 -17.49 -7.85 54.01
N GLY A 130 -17.73 -8.97 54.68
CA GLY A 130 -18.82 -9.15 55.63
C GLY A 130 -18.80 -8.08 56.71
N GLY A 131 -19.85 -7.25 56.73
CA GLY A 131 -20.25 -6.47 57.89
C GLY A 131 -21.06 -7.36 58.83
N LYS A 132 -20.40 -8.01 59.79
CA LYS A 132 -21.05 -8.40 61.05
C LYS A 132 -21.41 -7.12 61.78
N HIS A 133 -22.70 -6.77 61.85
CA HIS A 133 -23.18 -5.80 62.82
C HIS A 133 -23.93 -6.53 63.93
N VAL A 134 -23.41 -6.32 65.12
CA VAL A 134 -23.95 -6.69 66.43
C VAL A 134 -25.27 -5.97 66.66
N SER A 135 -26.27 -6.71 67.12
CA SER A 135 -27.24 -6.31 68.16
C SER A 135 -27.80 -7.56 68.81
#